data_AF-A0A6V7JM61-F1
#
_entry.id   AF-A0A6V7JM61-F1
#
_cell.length_a   1.000
_cell.length_b   1.000
_cell.length_c   1.000
_cell.angle_alpha   90.00
_cell.angle_beta   90.00
_cell.angle_gamma   90.00
#
_symmetry.space_group_name_H-M   'P 1'
#
loop_
_entity.id
_entity.type
_entity.pdbx_description
1 polymer ?
#
loop_
_entity_poly.entity_id
_entity_poly.type
_entity_poly.pdbx_seq_one_letter_code
_entity_poly.pdbx_strand_id
1 'polypeptide(L)' 'SRSIKQQLIDGIRFLDLRPIIEIVDGEPVYMLYHNFLKLISMELAVREINEFMDMSNDVVVVSFKEFPS' A
#
# COMPACT_ATOMS: atom_id res chain seq x y z
N SER A 1 7.06 2.77 -10.56
CA SER A 1 6.93 1.41 -9.98
C SER A 1 5.66 0.77 -10.54
N ARG A 2 5.49 -0.56 -10.44
CA ARG A 2 4.21 -1.23 -10.72
C ARG A 2 3.19 -0.86 -9.62
N SER A 3 1.89 -0.85 -9.95
CA SER A 3 0.83 -0.70 -8.95
C SER A 3 0.81 -1.89 -7.98
N ILE A 4 0.12 -1.78 -6.85
CA ILE A 4 -0.06 -2.89 -5.92
C ILE A 4 -0.88 -3.98 -6.60
N LYS A 5 -1.95 -3.62 -7.31
CA LYS A 5 -2.77 -4.59 -8.05
C LYS A 5 -1.95 -5.43 -9.04
N GLN A 6 -1.07 -4.79 -9.81
CA GLN A 6 -0.21 -5.52 -10.76
C GLN A 6 0.78 -6.43 -10.03
N GLN A 7 1.37 -5.99 -8.91
CA GLN A 7 2.24 -6.84 -8.10
C GLN A 7 1.52 -8.10 -7.60
N LEU A 8 0.25 -7.97 -7.20
CA LEU A 8 -0.59 -9.10 -6.80
C LEU A 8 -0.92 -10.01 -8.00
N ILE A 9 -1.25 -9.46 -9.17
CA ILE A 9 -1.44 -10.24 -10.42
C ILE A 9 -0.18 -11.03 -10.76
N ASP A 10 1.01 -10.45 -10.52
CA ASP A 10 2.31 -11.07 -10.77
C ASP A 10 2.70 -12.14 -9.72
N GLY A 11 1.82 -12.43 -8.75
CA GLY A 11 2.00 -13.51 -7.77
C GLY A 11 2.53 -13.07 -6.40
N ILE A 12 2.76 -11.77 -6.16
CA ILE A 12 3.15 -11.29 -4.82
C ILE A 12 1.97 -11.44 -3.86
N ARG A 13 2.21 -12.00 -2.68
CA ARG A 13 1.18 -12.18 -1.63
C ARG A 13 1.57 -11.58 -0.28
N PHE A 14 2.80 -11.08 -0.15
CA PHE A 14 3.27 -10.40 1.05
C PHE A 14 3.59 -8.94 0.71
N LEU A 15 2.89 -8.00 1.35
CA LEU A 15 3.07 -6.57 1.18
C LEU A 15 3.65 -5.97 2.46
N ASP A 16 4.84 -5.35 2.36
CA ASP A 16 5.44 -4.54 3.44
C ASP A 16 5.07 -3.06 3.22
N LEU A 17 4.02 -2.59 3.88
CA LEU A 17 3.51 -1.23 3.74
C LEU A 17 4.05 -0.34 4.86
N ARG A 18 4.68 0.76 4.48
CA ARG A 18 5.30 1.71 5.41
C ARG A 18 4.63 3.09 5.33
N PRO A 19 3.57 3.32 6.11
CA PRO A 19 2.88 4.60 6.10
C PRO A 19 3.63 5.68 6.88
N ILE A 20 3.53 6.91 6.39
CA ILE A 20 3.89 8.17 7.07
C ILE A 20 2.63 9.04 7.10
N ILE A 21 2.40 9.73 8.20
CA ILE A 21 1.34 10.74 8.28
C ILE A 21 1.87 12.06 7.70
N GLU A 22 1.22 12.55 6.66
CA GLU A 22 1.44 13.88 6.08
C GLU A 22 0.22 14.77 6.31
N ILE A 23 0.41 16.09 6.34
CA ILE A 23 -0.71 17.05 6.35
C ILE A 23 -0.95 17.54 4.93
N VAL A 24 -2.12 17.23 4.37
CA VAL A 24 -2.56 17.68 3.05
C VAL A 24 -3.85 18.47 3.23
N ASP A 25 -3.87 19.73 2.77
CA ASP A 25 -5.01 20.63 2.91
C ASP A 25 -5.56 20.79 4.35
N GLY A 26 -4.66 20.66 5.35
CA GLY A 26 -5.01 20.78 6.77
C GLY A 26 -5.43 19.47 7.44
N GLU A 27 -5.52 18.37 6.69
CA GLU A 27 -5.97 17.07 7.17
C GLU A 27 -4.83 16.02 7.15
N PRO A 28 -4.80 15.08 8.12
CA PRO A 28 -3.81 14.01 8.14
C PRO A 28 -4.12 12.94 7.08
N VAL A 29 -3.14 12.65 6.23
CA VAL A 29 -3.22 11.62 5.18
C VAL A 29 -2.09 10.61 5.37
N TYR A 30 -2.42 9.33 5.38
CA TYR A 30 -1.45 8.24 5.41
C TYR A 30 -0.88 8.01 4.00
N MET A 31 0.39 8.34 3.82
CA MET A 31 1.13 8.16 2.58
C MET A 31 2.13 7.00 2.71
N LEU A 32 2.17 6.13 1.71
CA LEU A 32 3.13 5.04 1.67
C LEU A 32 4.46 5.49 1.07
N TYR A 33 5.54 5.07 1.71
CA TYR A 33 6.90 5.37 1.29
C TYR A 33 7.71 4.11 1.03
N HIS A 34 8.65 4.22 0.10
CA HIS A 34 9.76 3.29 -0.05
C HIS A 34 11.07 4.04 0.06
N ASN A 35 11.76 3.91 1.19
CA ASN A 35 12.87 4.79 1.56
C ASN A 35 12.43 6.26 1.46
N PHE A 36 13.15 7.09 0.71
CA PHE A 36 12.87 8.51 0.52
C PHE A 36 11.82 8.79 -0.58
N LEU A 37 11.29 7.74 -1.22
CA LEU A 37 10.35 7.88 -2.33
C LEU A 37 8.91 7.76 -1.84
N LYS A 38 8.16 8.85 -2.01
CA LYS A 38 6.70 8.86 -1.85
C LYS A 38 6.06 8.03 -2.96
N LEU A 39 5.19 7.09 -2.60
CA LEU A 39 4.54 6.19 -3.55
C LEU A 39 3.08 6.61 -3.79
N ILE A 40 2.17 6.13 -2.94
CA ILE A 40 0.72 6.29 -3.08
C ILE A 40 0.10 6.51 -1.70
N SER A 41 -1.17 6.93 -1.64
CA SER A 41 -1.89 6.95 -0.38
C SER A 41 -2.20 5.52 0.10
N MET A 42 -2.31 5.36 1.41
CA MET A 42 -2.75 4.11 2.03
C MET A 42 -4.17 3.74 1.57
N GLU A 43 -5.03 4.74 1.35
CA GLU A 43 -6.38 4.55 0.78
C GLU A 43 -6.33 3.88 -0.60
N LEU A 44 -5.48 4.40 -1.50
CA LEU A 44 -5.30 3.81 -2.84
C LEU A 44 -4.76 2.39 -2.74
N ALA A 45 -3.82 2.14 -1.83
CA ALA A 45 -3.26 0.81 -1.62
C ALA A 45 -4.31 -0.20 -1.19
N VAL A 46 -5.14 0.14 -0.21
CA VAL A 46 -6.24 -0.71 0.27
C VAL A 46 -7.25 -0.96 -0.84
N ARG A 47 -7.59 0.07 -1.63
CA ARG A 47 -8.51 -0.08 -2.76
C ARG A 47 -7.99 -1.09 -3.78
N GLU A 48 -6.71 -0.99 -4.17
CA GLU A 48 -6.11 -1.92 -5.13
C GLU A 48 -6.02 -3.36 -4.60
N ILE A 49 -5.78 -3.53 -3.29
CA ILE A 49 -5.81 -4.85 -2.64
C ILE A 49 -7.23 -5.42 -2.71
N ASN A 50 -8.25 -4.64 -2.34
CA ASN A 50 -9.64 -5.07 -2.37
C ASN A 50 -10.08 -5.47 -3.79
N GLU A 51 -9.74 -4.66 -4.81
CA GLU A 51 -10.01 -5.00 -6.20
C GLU A 51 -9.37 -6.32 -6.65
N PHE A 52 -8.19 -6.66 -6.13
CA PHE A 52 -7.58 -7.96 -6.40
C PHE A 52 -8.29 -9.09 -5.66
N MET A 53 -8.65 -8.88 -4.39
CA MET A 53 -9.36 -9.87 -3.57
C MET A 53 -10.77 -10.18 -4.12
N ASP A 54 -11.42 -9.22 -4.79
CA ASP A 54 -12.71 -9.47 -5.48
C ASP A 54 -12.56 -10.37 -6.71
N MET A 55 -11.34 -10.51 -7.25
CA MET A 55 -11.04 -11.28 -8.46
C MET A 55 -10.35 -12.62 -8.16
N SER A 56 -9.94 -12.88 -6.92
CA SER A 56 -9.12 -14.03 -6.53
C SER A 56 -9.56 -14.64 -5.20
N ASN A 57 -9.36 -15.95 -5.04
CA ASN A 57 -9.53 -16.66 -3.76
C ASN A 57 -8.22 -16.73 -2.95
N ASP A 58 -7.22 -15.92 -3.32
CA ASP A 58 -5.93 -15.91 -2.66
C ASP A 58 -5.97 -15.22 -1.29
N VAL A 59 -4.95 -15.50 -0.48
CA VAL A 59 -4.69 -14.77 0.76
C VAL A 59 -3.55 -13.77 0.53
N VAL A 60 -3.80 -12.50 0.86
CA VAL A 60 -2.78 -11.45 0.87
C VAL A 60 -2.43 -11.10 2.31
N VAL A 61 -1.14 -11.22 2.65
CA VAL A 61 -0.60 -10.83 3.95
C VAL A 61 -0.06 -9.41 3.85
N VAL A 62 -0.55 -8.54 4.72
CA VAL A 62 -0.12 -7.14 4.80
C VAL A 62 0.57 -6.90 6.14
N SER A 63 1.80 -6.42 6.07
CA SER A 63 2.61 -5.99 7.23
C SER A 63 2.67 -4.47 7.26
N PHE A 64 2.38 -3.88 8.43
CA PHE A 64 2.47 -2.44 8.67
C PHE A 64 3.67 -2.13 9.57
N LYS A 65 4.51 -1.18 9.14
CA LYS A 65 5.64 -0.69 9.94
C LYS A 65 5.74 0.82 9.85
N GLU A 66 5.92 1.47 10.99
CA GLU A 66 6.17 2.91 11.06
C GLU A 66 7.51 3.25 10.38
N PHE A 67 7.57 4.38 9.69
CA PHE A 67 8.77 4.92 9.06
C PHE A 67 9.23 6.18 9.84
N PRO A 68 10.52 6.36 10.18
CA PRO A 68 11.69 5.50 9.96
C PRO A 68 12.03 4.67 11.22
N SER A 69 12.16 3.35 11.05
CA SER A 69 12.86 2.49 12.01
C SER A 69 14.34 2.41 11.70
#